data_AF-A0A917D2A3-F1
#
_entry.id   AF-A0A917D2A3-F1
#
_cell.length_a   1.000
_cell.length_b   1.000
_cell.length_c   1.000
_cell.angle_alpha   90.00
_cell.angle_beta   90.00
_cell.angle_gamma   90.00
#
_symmetry.space_group_name_H-M   'P 1'
#
loop_
_entity.id
_entity.type
_entity.pdbx_description
1 polymer ?
#
loop_
_entity_poly.entity_id
_entity_poly.type
_entity_poly.pdbx_seq_one_letter_code
_entity_poly.pdbx_strand_id
1 'polypeptide(L)'
;MNRTARVVGIIAVLVAVLAFYFILLGRRGIELIQSGGVVGIGLGIGVIILPIIGVWIVVATLRAGFAHQHLARRIHEEGLDLDPSDLPRRPSGRIERAAADELFAQVKSEWEADPDNWRNSYRLARAYDYAGDRGRARETMKRAVDLERDERA
;
A
#
# COMPACT_ATOMS: atom_id res chain seq x y z
N MET A 1 2.18 21.78 13.91
CA MET A 1 2.59 20.38 13.65
C MET A 1 1.71 19.84 12.52
N ASN A 2 2.29 19.54 11.36
CA ASN A 2 1.55 19.11 10.17
C ASN A 2 0.73 17.84 10.47
N ARG A 3 -0.54 17.78 10.04
CA ARG A 3 -1.43 16.64 10.30
C ARG A 3 -0.76 15.30 9.92
N THR A 4 -0.04 15.30 8.81
CA THR A 4 0.75 14.16 8.31
C THR A 4 1.86 13.75 9.29
N ALA A 5 2.62 14.70 9.83
CA ALA A 5 3.70 14.41 10.78
C ALA A 5 3.17 13.80 12.09
N ARG A 6 2.00 14.25 12.56
CA ARG A 6 1.33 13.66 13.72
C ARG A 6 0.91 12.21 13.46
N VAL A 7 0.31 11.94 12.30
CA VAL A 7 -0.12 10.57 11.92
C VAL A 7 1.08 9.64 11.80
N VAL A 8 2.15 10.08 11.13
CA VAL A 8 3.40 9.31 11.00
C VAL A 8 4.00 9.01 12.37
N GLY A 9 4.05 10.00 13.27
CA GLY A 9 4.52 9.80 14.64
C GLY A 9 3.71 8.74 15.40
N ILE A 10 2.39 8.77 15.30
CA ILE A 10 1.51 7.76 15.92
C ILE A 10 1.79 6.37 15.34
N ILE A 11 1.90 6.24 14.02
CA ILE A 11 2.21 4.96 13.37
C ILE A 11 3.56 4.42 13.85
N ALA A 12 4.58 5.28 13.92
CA ALA A 12 5.91 4.89 14.39
C ALA A 12 5.87 4.35 15.84
N VAL A 13 5.13 5.02 16.73
CA VAL A 13 4.95 4.57 18.11
C VAL A 13 4.23 3.21 18.16
N LEU A 14 3.15 3.04 17.39
CA LEU A 14 2.42 1.77 17.35
C LEU A 14 3.28 0.62 16.82
N VAL A 15 4.10 0.86 15.79
CA VAL A 15 5.04 -0.13 15.27
C VAL A 15 6.11 -0.48 16.31
N ALA A 16 6.63 0.50 17.06
CA ALA A 16 7.60 0.26 18.12
C ALA A 16 7.00 -0.57 19.27
N VAL A 17 5.78 -0.24 19.69
CA VAL A 17 5.04 -1.02 20.70
C VAL A 17 4.82 -2.46 20.20
N LEU A 18 4.40 -2.64 18.96
CA LEU A 18 4.20 -3.96 18.37
C LEU A 18 5.51 -4.77 18.31
N ALA A 19 6.62 -4.14 17.89
CA ALA A 19 7.93 -4.77 17.88
C ALA A 19 8.37 -5.20 19.28
N PHE A 20 8.11 -4.37 20.29
CA PHE A 20 8.36 -4.72 21.69
C PHE A 20 7.55 -5.96 22.12
N TYR A 21 6.27 -6.03 21.77
CA TYR A 21 5.44 -7.21 22.02
C TYR A 21 5.97 -8.47 21.32
N PHE A 22 6.43 -8.35 20.07
CA PHE A 22 7.04 -9.48 19.36
C PHE A 22 8.32 -9.97 20.02
N ILE A 23 9.15 -9.07 20.57
CA ILE A 23 10.35 -9.45 21.33
C ILE A 23 9.95 -10.22 22.60
N LEU A 24 8.98 -9.71 23.36
CA LEU A 24 8.48 -10.39 24.56
C LEU A 24 7.92 -11.77 24.23
N LEU A 25 7.14 -11.87 23.15
CA LEU A 25 6.54 -13.12 22.70
C LEU A 25 7.60 -14.12 22.24
N GLY A 26 8.61 -13.66 21.49
CA GLY A 26 9.75 -14.47 21.07
C GLY A 26 10.54 -15.01 22.27
N ARG A 27 10.79 -14.18 23.29
CA ARG A 27 11.44 -14.63 24.54
C ARG A 27 10.64 -15.73 25.24
N ARG A 28 9.31 -15.58 25.35
CA ARG A 28 8.42 -16.61 25.93
C ARG A 28 8.42 -17.90 25.11
N GLY A 29 8.44 -17.79 23.78
CA GLY A 29 8.56 -18.96 22.91
C GLY A 29 9.87 -19.72 23.13
N ILE A 30 10.99 -18.99 23.25
CA ILE A 30 12.31 -19.59 23.54
C ILE A 30 12.32 -20.26 24.92
N GLU A 31 11.80 -19.61 25.95
CA GLU A 31 11.68 -20.19 27.31
C GLU A 31 10.90 -21.51 27.29
N LEU A 32 9.81 -21.56 26.49
CA LEU A 32 8.99 -22.75 26.38
C LEU A 32 9.72 -23.90 25.66
N ILE A 33 10.55 -23.60 24.67
CA ILE A 33 11.42 -24.58 24.00
C ILE A 33 12.49 -25.09 24.97
N GLN A 34 13.11 -24.20 25.74
CA GLN A 34 14.16 -24.53 26.71
C GLN A 34 13.67 -25.41 27.87
N SER A 35 12.36 -25.40 28.17
CA SER A 35 11.76 -26.29 29.18
C SER A 35 11.86 -27.79 28.84
N GLY A 36 12.20 -28.16 27.60
CA GLY A 36 12.62 -29.51 27.22
C GLY A 36 11.50 -30.55 27.02
N GLY A 37 10.25 -30.22 27.35
CA GLY A 37 9.11 -31.10 27.07
C GLY A 37 8.68 -31.04 25.60
N VAL A 38 8.33 -32.18 24.98
CA VAL A 38 7.83 -32.25 23.58
C VAL A 38 6.67 -31.28 23.32
N VAL A 39 5.73 -31.19 24.27
CA VAL A 39 4.62 -30.23 24.21
C VAL A 39 5.11 -28.79 24.29
N GLY A 40 6.09 -28.50 25.14
CA GLY A 40 6.68 -27.16 25.29
C GLY A 40 7.40 -26.70 24.03
N ILE A 41 8.15 -27.61 23.38
CA ILE A 41 8.80 -27.33 22.10
C ILE A 41 7.77 -27.01 21.02
N GLY A 42 6.72 -27.83 20.89
CA GLY A 42 5.66 -27.62 19.90
C GLY A 42 4.95 -26.27 20.07
N LEU A 43 4.56 -25.94 21.31
CA LEU A 43 3.93 -24.66 21.62
C LEU A 43 4.90 -23.48 21.40
N GLY A 44 6.18 -23.63 21.75
CA GLY A 44 7.17 -22.58 21.60
C GLY A 44 7.44 -22.22 20.14
N ILE A 45 7.50 -23.24 19.26
CA ILE A 45 7.56 -23.03 17.81
C ILE A 45 6.33 -22.26 17.32
N GLY A 46 5.12 -22.68 17.73
CA GLY A 46 3.88 -21.99 17.36
C GLY A 46 3.88 -20.51 17.79
N VAL A 47 4.36 -20.24 19.00
CA VAL A 47 4.49 -18.88 19.55
C VAL A 47 5.50 -18.03 18.77
N ILE A 48 6.60 -18.61 18.28
CA ILE A 48 7.63 -17.89 17.51
C ILE A 48 7.19 -17.65 16.05
N ILE A 49 6.36 -18.50 15.47
CA ILE A 49 5.84 -18.29 14.11
C ILE A 49 4.98 -17.02 14.04
N LEU A 50 4.16 -16.75 15.06
CA LEU A 50 3.30 -15.57 15.12
C LEU A 50 4.03 -14.22 14.92
N PRO A 51 5.09 -13.88 15.68
CA PRO A 51 5.82 -12.63 15.49
C PRO A 51 6.56 -12.60 14.16
N ILE A 52 7.03 -13.73 13.62
CA ILE A 52 7.65 -13.77 12.29
C ILE A 52 6.65 -13.34 11.22
N ILE A 53 5.44 -13.90 11.24
CA ILE A 53 4.35 -13.52 10.32
C ILE A 53 3.98 -12.05 10.53
N GLY A 54 3.87 -11.61 11.78
CA GLY A 54 3.54 -10.23 12.13
C GLY A 54 4.57 -9.23 11.58
N VAL A 55 5.86 -9.49 11.76
CA VAL A 55 6.94 -8.66 11.19
C VAL A 55 6.85 -8.62 9.67
N TRP A 56 6.62 -9.77 9.03
CA TRP A 56 6.47 -9.84 7.57
C TRP A 56 5.29 -8.98 7.07
N ILE A 57 4.12 -9.05 7.72
CA ILE A 57 2.94 -8.24 7.37
C ILE A 57 3.25 -6.74 7.52
N VAL A 58 3.88 -6.33 8.62
CA VAL A 58 4.24 -4.91 8.86
C VAL A 58 5.18 -4.41 7.77
N VAL A 59 6.24 -5.17 7.47
CA VAL A 59 7.21 -4.80 6.42
C VAL A 59 6.54 -4.73 5.04
N ALA A 60 5.69 -5.70 4.70
CA ALA A 60 4.95 -5.70 3.43
C ALA A 60 4.03 -4.47 3.32
N THR A 61 3.33 -4.11 4.40
CA THR A 61 2.41 -2.96 4.46
C THR A 61 3.16 -1.65 4.31
N LEU A 62 4.27 -1.48 5.04
CA LEU A 62 5.10 -0.28 4.95
C LEU A 62 5.72 -0.14 3.56
N ARG A 63 6.25 -1.23 2.99
CA ARG A 63 6.83 -1.24 1.64
C ARG A 63 5.80 -0.85 0.57
N ALA A 64 4.57 -1.35 0.66
CA ALA A 64 3.49 -0.96 -0.24
C ALA A 64 3.15 0.53 -0.13
N GLY A 65 3.07 1.05 1.10
CA GLY A 65 2.83 2.48 1.36
C GLY A 65 3.91 3.37 0.75
N PHE A 66 5.18 3.02 0.94
CA PHE A 66 6.30 3.77 0.35
C PHE A 66 6.33 3.71 -1.17
N ALA A 67 6.00 2.55 -1.78
CA ALA A 67 5.93 2.44 -3.23
C ALA A 67 4.86 3.37 -3.82
N HIS A 68 3.66 3.43 -3.22
CA HIS A 68 2.63 4.36 -3.65
C HIS A 68 3.05 5.83 -3.50
N GLN A 69 3.69 6.19 -2.39
CA GLN A 69 4.19 7.55 -2.18
C GLN A 69 5.29 7.94 -3.18
N HIS A 70 6.17 7.00 -3.53
CA HIS A 70 7.22 7.19 -4.52
C HIS A 70 6.63 7.44 -5.92
N LEU A 71 5.72 6.58 -6.39
CA LEU A 71 5.05 6.77 -7.67
C LEU A 71 4.27 8.09 -7.70
N ALA A 72 3.50 8.41 -6.65
CA ALA A 72 2.76 9.66 -6.58
C ALA A 72 3.68 10.88 -6.63
N ARG A 73 4.84 10.83 -5.96
CA ARG A 73 5.82 11.91 -6.02
C ARG A 73 6.41 12.07 -7.41
N ARG A 74 6.79 10.97 -8.08
CA ARG A 74 7.33 11.00 -9.44
C ARG A 74 6.32 11.56 -10.45
N ILE A 75 5.06 11.14 -10.37
CA ILE A 75 3.97 11.68 -11.21
C ILE A 75 3.77 13.17 -10.96
N HIS A 76 3.83 13.61 -9.70
CA HIS A 76 3.72 15.02 -9.35
C HIS A 76 4.89 15.85 -9.87
N GLU A 77 6.13 15.34 -9.75
CA GLU A 77 7.35 15.97 -10.29
C GLU A 77 7.31 16.09 -11.83
N GLU A 78 6.70 15.12 -12.51
CA GLU A 78 6.54 15.10 -13.97
C GLU A 78 5.32 15.90 -14.45
N GLY A 79 4.49 16.43 -13.55
CA GLY A 79 3.28 17.18 -13.90
C GLY A 79 2.18 16.33 -14.56
N LEU A 80 2.24 15.01 -14.40
CA LEU A 80 1.29 14.04 -14.97
C LEU A 80 0.16 13.67 -13.99
N ASP A 81 0.02 14.43 -12.91
CA ASP A 81 -0.99 14.15 -11.89
C ASP A 81 -2.38 14.33 -12.48
N LEU A 82 -3.25 13.35 -12.24
CA LEU A 82 -4.66 13.49 -12.56
C LEU A 82 -5.26 14.34 -11.45
N ASP A 83 -5.38 15.65 -11.67
CA ASP A 83 -6.05 16.53 -10.71
C ASP A 83 -7.57 16.49 -10.91
N PRO A 84 -8.34 15.80 -10.04
CA PRO A 84 -9.80 15.80 -10.11
C PRO A 84 -10.40 17.01 -9.38
N SER A 85 -9.60 18.01 -8.99
CA SER A 85 -10.08 19.21 -8.29
C SER A 85 -11.07 20.00 -9.15
N ASP A 86 -10.82 20.06 -10.45
CA ASP A 86 -11.65 20.77 -11.43
C ASP A 86 -12.86 19.96 -11.92
N LEU A 87 -12.97 18.67 -11.57
CA LEU A 87 -14.08 17.84 -12.00
C LEU A 87 -15.35 18.13 -11.18
N PRO A 88 -16.53 18.22 -11.83
CA PRO A 88 -17.77 18.47 -11.14
C PRO A 88 -18.07 17.37 -10.12
N ARG A 89 -18.51 17.78 -8.93
CA ARG A 89 -18.73 16.90 -7.78
C ARG A 89 -20.19 16.88 -7.38
N ARG A 90 -20.66 15.69 -7.02
CA ARG A 90 -21.96 15.49 -6.39
C ARG A 90 -21.98 16.16 -5.00
N PRO A 91 -23.16 16.47 -4.44
CA PRO A 91 -23.29 16.98 -3.07
C PRO A 91 -22.64 16.08 -1.99
N SER A 92 -22.40 14.80 -2.29
CA SER A 92 -21.68 13.86 -1.44
C SER A 92 -20.15 13.99 -1.50
N GLY A 93 -19.60 14.88 -2.33
CA GLY A 93 -18.17 15.06 -2.56
C GLY A 93 -17.54 14.06 -3.55
N ARG A 94 -18.32 13.08 -4.04
CA ARG A 94 -17.87 12.16 -5.10
C ARG A 94 -17.85 12.87 -6.45
N ILE A 95 -16.89 12.53 -7.31
CA ILE A 95 -16.86 12.98 -8.71
C ILE A 95 -18.16 12.56 -9.40
N GLU A 96 -18.72 13.45 -10.21
CA GLU A 96 -19.89 13.14 -11.03
C GLU A 96 -19.58 11.99 -11.98
N ARG A 97 -20.54 11.07 -12.11
CA ARG A 97 -20.32 9.81 -12.83
C ARG A 97 -19.94 10.05 -14.30
N ALA A 98 -20.59 11.00 -14.96
CA ALA A 98 -20.30 11.35 -16.35
C ALA A 98 -18.87 11.86 -16.54
N ALA A 99 -18.41 12.76 -15.66
CA ALA A 99 -17.05 13.28 -15.67
C ALA A 99 -16.00 12.20 -15.35
N ALA A 100 -16.31 11.28 -14.43
CA ALA A 100 -15.46 10.14 -14.13
C ALA A 100 -15.37 9.16 -15.31
N ASP A 101 -16.48 8.92 -16.02
CA ASP A 101 -16.53 8.02 -17.17
C ASP A 101 -15.75 8.59 -18.37
N GLU A 102 -15.83 9.92 -18.61
CA GLU A 102 -15.05 10.60 -19.64
C GLU A 102 -13.54 10.56 -19.35
N LEU A 103 -13.15 10.87 -18.11
CA LEU A 103 -11.76 10.75 -17.67
C LEU A 103 -11.26 9.32 -17.80
N PHE A 104 -12.08 8.34 -17.42
CA PHE A 104 -11.74 6.94 -17.54
C PHE A 104 -11.52 6.54 -18.99
N ALA A 105 -12.38 6.97 -19.92
CA ALA A 105 -12.22 6.68 -21.34
C ALA A 105 -10.92 7.25 -21.91
N GLN A 106 -10.57 8.49 -21.55
CA GLN A 106 -9.31 9.13 -21.95
C GLN A 106 -8.10 8.38 -21.41
N VAL A 107 -8.06 8.12 -20.10
CA VAL A 107 -6.92 7.45 -19.47
C VAL A 107 -6.79 6.01 -19.95
N LYS A 108 -7.90 5.35 -20.27
CA LYS A 108 -7.90 4.00 -20.83
C LYS A 108 -7.30 3.98 -22.24
N SER A 109 -7.60 4.95 -23.11
CA SER A 109 -7.00 4.99 -24.45
C SER A 109 -5.49 5.29 -24.40
N GLU A 110 -5.05 6.15 -23.49
CA GLU A 110 -3.62 6.39 -23.24
C GLU A 110 -2.91 5.12 -22.75
N TRP A 111 -3.54 4.35 -21.87
CA TRP A 111 -3.01 3.07 -21.41
C TRP A 111 -3.01 1.99 -22.49
N GLU A 112 -4.03 1.93 -23.35
CA GLU A 112 -4.06 1.01 -24.49
C GLU A 112 -3.00 1.33 -25.54
N ALA A 113 -2.62 2.61 -25.69
CA ALA A 113 -1.56 3.04 -26.60
C ALA A 113 -0.15 2.67 -26.10
N ASP A 114 0.07 2.67 -24.79
CA ASP A 114 1.36 2.34 -24.17
C ASP A 114 1.15 1.64 -22.81
N PRO A 115 0.86 0.32 -22.82
CA PRO A 115 0.46 -0.44 -21.63
C PRO A 115 1.62 -0.80 -20.70
N ASP A 116 2.86 -0.72 -21.18
CA ASP A 116 4.08 -1.03 -20.43
C ASP A 116 4.69 0.21 -19.77
N ASN A 117 4.06 1.37 -19.95
CA ASN A 117 4.40 2.59 -19.23
C ASN A 117 3.74 2.63 -17.85
N TRP A 118 4.57 2.67 -16.82
CA TRP A 118 4.09 2.70 -15.44
C TRP A 118 3.25 3.95 -15.13
N ARG A 119 3.47 5.07 -15.83
CA ARG A 119 2.72 6.32 -15.65
C ARG A 119 1.27 6.17 -16.09
N ASN A 120 1.05 5.57 -17.26
CA ASN A 120 -0.29 5.28 -17.77
C ASN A 120 -1.02 4.27 -16.88
N SER A 121 -0.30 3.25 -16.40
CA SER A 121 -0.84 2.28 -15.43
C SER A 121 -1.23 2.97 -14.10
N TYR A 122 -0.42 3.91 -13.61
CA TYR A 122 -0.74 4.69 -12.41
C TYR A 122 -2.00 5.55 -12.62
N ARG A 123 -2.08 6.27 -13.74
CA ARG A 123 -3.23 7.10 -14.10
C ARG A 123 -4.51 6.26 -14.19
N LEU A 124 -4.45 5.09 -14.84
CA LEU A 124 -5.59 4.18 -14.95
C LEU A 124 -6.03 3.63 -13.58
N ALA A 125 -5.08 3.32 -12.70
CA ALA A 125 -5.39 2.90 -11.34
C ALA A 125 -6.14 4.00 -10.54
N ARG A 126 -5.75 5.28 -10.71
CA ARG A 126 -6.45 6.42 -10.11
C ARG A 126 -7.86 6.60 -10.69
N ALA A 127 -8.02 6.43 -12.00
CA ALA A 127 -9.33 6.47 -12.64
C ALA A 127 -10.28 5.37 -12.09
N TYR A 128 -9.78 4.14 -11.90
CA TYR A 128 -10.56 3.08 -11.24
C TYR A 128 -10.95 3.42 -9.80
N ASP A 129 -10.04 4.04 -9.02
CA ASP A 129 -10.32 4.47 -7.65
C ASP A 129 -11.41 5.56 -7.60
N TYR A 130 -11.36 6.52 -8.53
CA TYR A 130 -12.39 7.56 -8.69
C TYR A 130 -13.76 7.00 -9.08
N ALA A 131 -13.80 5.98 -9.95
CA ALA A 131 -15.02 5.24 -10.29
C ALA A 131 -15.53 4.38 -9.10
N GLY A 132 -14.70 4.14 -8.09
CA GLY A 132 -15.02 3.32 -6.91
C GLY A 132 -14.68 1.84 -7.08
N ASP A 133 -14.01 1.45 -8.16
CA ASP A 133 -13.53 0.09 -8.38
C ASP A 133 -12.18 -0.14 -7.70
N ARG A 134 -12.25 -0.35 -6.39
CA ARG A 134 -11.06 -0.56 -5.55
C ARG A 134 -10.28 -1.83 -5.90
N GLY A 135 -10.95 -2.84 -6.45
CA GLY A 135 -10.32 -4.10 -6.83
C GLY A 135 -9.37 -3.88 -8.00
N ARG A 136 -9.93 -3.37 -9.11
CA ARG A 136 -9.16 -3.06 -10.32
C ARG A 136 -8.12 -1.97 -10.06
N ALA A 137 -8.45 -0.94 -9.28
CA ALA A 137 -7.48 0.10 -8.90
C ALA A 137 -6.22 -0.50 -8.23
N ARG A 138 -6.38 -1.47 -7.31
CA ARG A 138 -5.24 -2.10 -6.63
C ARG A 138 -4.40 -2.95 -7.59
N GLU A 139 -5.05 -3.70 -8.47
CA GLU A 139 -4.37 -4.54 -9.46
C GLU A 139 -3.56 -3.71 -10.45
N THR A 140 -4.18 -2.67 -11.03
CA THR A 140 -3.49 -1.77 -11.96
C THR A 140 -2.38 -0.98 -11.26
N MET A 141 -2.57 -0.58 -10.01
CA MET A 141 -1.53 0.07 -9.22
C MET A 141 -0.34 -0.87 -8.94
N LYS A 142 -0.60 -2.16 -8.70
CA LYS A 142 0.47 -3.16 -8.55
C LYS A 142 1.28 -3.26 -9.84
N ARG A 143 0.61 -3.33 -11.00
CA ARG A 143 1.28 -3.31 -12.31
C ARG A 143 2.15 -2.06 -12.49
N ALA A 144 1.64 -0.88 -12.12
CA ALA A 144 2.43 0.35 -12.18
C ALA A 144 3.71 0.28 -11.32
N VAL A 145 3.62 -0.28 -10.10
CA VAL A 145 4.80 -0.46 -9.24
C VAL A 145 5.79 -1.45 -9.82
N ASP A 146 5.32 -2.55 -10.41
CA ASP A 146 6.18 -3.57 -11.01
C ASP A 146 6.91 -3.00 -12.26
N LEU A 147 6.19 -2.29 -13.13
CA LEU A 147 6.78 -1.60 -14.31
C LEU A 147 7.80 -0.52 -13.92
N GLU A 148 7.55 0.27 -12.86
CA GLU A 148 8.50 1.29 -12.38
C GLU A 148 9.78 0.66 -11.81
N ARG A 149 9.65 -0.51 -11.17
CA ARG A 149 10.78 -1.28 -10.69
C ARG A 149 11.61 -1.83 -11.83
N ASP A 150 10.96 -2.33 -12.88
CA ASP A 150 11.64 -2.84 -14.07
C ASP A 150 12.33 -1.70 -14.85
N GLU A 151 11.73 -0.51 -14.95
CA GLU A 151 12.38 0.69 -15.56
C GLU A 151 13.63 1.11 -14.77
N ARG A 152 13.67 0.87 -13.46
CA ARG A 152 14.77 1.27 -12.58
C ARG A 152 15.91 0.24 -12.50
N ALA A 153 15.63 -1.03 -12.78
CA ALA A 153 16.57 -2.14 -12.66
C ALA A 153 17.63 -2.13 -13.76
#